data_AF-A0A9D5UW16-F1
#
_entry.id   AF-A0A9D5UW16-F1
#
_cell.length_a   1.000
_cell.length_b   1.000
_cell.length_c   1.000
_cell.angle_alpha   90.00
_cell.angle_beta   90.00
_cell.angle_gamma   90.00
#
_symmetry.space_group_name_H-M   'P 1'
#
loop_
_entity.id
_entity.type
_entity.pdbx_description
1 polymer ?
#
loop_
_entity_poly.entity_id
_entity_poly.type
_entity_poly.pdbx_seq_one_letter_code
_entity_poly.pdbx_strand_id
1 'polypeptide(L)'
;MGNQCCLLVEIEQCVQETVAWQQARENSQNAWKALAATIREFVLFAKGQGCLTVNRYHTHIIVMIYQTLFQLDHPVSDYFRDSLTTTQNNDLAVAERIVQRALQEGMENRLPHKDVYRLACNRAFKFVSMIGKTKPGDDHVIENTA
;
A
#
# COMPACT_ATOMS: atom_id res chain seq x y z
N MET A 1 -37.29 25.23 14.37
CA MET A 1 -35.90 25.75 14.41
C MET A 1 -34.92 24.57 14.47
N GLY A 2 -34.86 23.72 13.43
CA GLY A 2 -34.12 22.44 13.48
C GLY A 2 -33.09 22.18 12.39
N ASN A 3 -33.09 22.94 11.28
CA ASN A 3 -32.30 22.55 10.10
C ASN A 3 -30.88 23.14 10.05
N GLN A 4 -30.61 24.23 10.76
CA GLN A 4 -29.32 24.93 10.62
C GLN A 4 -28.20 24.29 11.46
N CYS A 5 -28.55 23.50 12.48
CA CYS A 5 -27.58 22.79 13.32
C CYS A 5 -27.15 21.44 12.70
N CYS A 6 -28.05 20.72 12.01
CA CYS A 6 -27.71 19.51 11.25
C CYS A 6 -26.73 19.79 10.10
N LEU A 7 -26.98 20.85 9.33
CA LEU A 7 -26.15 21.23 8.18
C LEU A 7 -24.69 21.56 8.56
N LEU A 8 -24.46 22.16 9.74
CA LEU A 8 -23.10 22.46 10.20
C LEU A 8 -22.34 21.20 10.61
N VAL A 9 -23.01 20.23 11.23
CA VAL A 9 -22.41 18.93 11.60
C VAL A 9 -22.03 18.14 10.34
N GLU A 10 -22.88 18.14 9.32
CA GLU A 10 -22.61 17.48 8.04
C GLU A 10 -21.42 18.12 7.29
N ILE A 11 -21.31 19.45 7.32
CA ILE A 11 -20.17 20.18 6.71
C ILE A 11 -18.87 19.88 7.48
N GLU A 12 -18.89 19.91 8.81
CA GLU A 12 -17.72 19.59 9.62
C GLU A 12 -17.24 18.15 9.39
N GLN A 13 -18.15 17.18 9.30
CA GLN A 13 -17.82 15.78 9.00
C GLN A 13 -17.16 15.65 7.62
N CYS A 14 -17.72 16.26 6.58
CA CYS A 14 -17.14 16.26 5.22
C CYS A 14 -15.72 16.87 5.19
N VAL A 15 -15.49 17.94 5.94
CA VAL A 15 -14.15 18.56 6.05
C VAL A 15 -13.17 17.65 6.79
N GLN A 16 -13.58 17.03 7.89
CA GLN A 16 -12.72 16.09 8.64
C GLN A 16 -12.36 14.86 7.81
N GLU A 17 -13.33 14.30 7.06
CA GLU A 17 -13.08 13.19 6.14
C GLU A 17 -12.10 13.59 5.02
N THR A 18 -12.23 14.81 4.49
CA THR A 18 -11.30 15.34 3.47
C THR A 18 -9.87 15.48 4.02
N VAL A 19 -9.72 15.99 5.24
CA VAL A 19 -8.40 16.14 5.88
C VAL A 19 -7.79 14.78 6.21
N ALA A 20 -8.58 13.86 6.76
CA ALA A 20 -8.14 12.50 7.07
C ALA A 20 -7.67 11.75 5.81
N TRP A 21 -8.40 11.92 4.71
CA TRP A 21 -8.03 11.36 3.42
C TRP A 21 -6.69 11.91 2.90
N GLN A 22 -6.52 13.25 2.95
CA GLN A 22 -5.27 13.90 2.53
C GLN A 22 -4.07 13.39 3.35
N GLN A 23 -4.24 13.26 4.66
CA GLN A 23 -3.20 12.75 5.55
C GLN A 23 -2.86 11.28 5.24
N ALA A 24 -3.87 10.42 5.05
CA ALA A 24 -3.68 9.01 4.71
C ALA A 24 -2.95 8.86 3.36
N ARG A 25 -3.31 9.66 2.37
CA ARG A 25 -2.66 9.71 1.06
C ARG A 25 -1.20 10.18 1.15
N GLU A 26 -0.93 11.22 1.92
CA GLU A 26 0.45 11.69 2.14
C GLU A 26 1.29 10.61 2.84
N ASN A 27 0.71 9.96 3.85
CA ASN A 27 1.36 8.86 4.57
C ASN A 27 1.66 7.68 3.65
N SER A 28 0.75 7.30 2.76
CA SER A 28 0.97 6.24 1.77
C SER A 28 2.03 6.65 0.74
N GLN A 29 2.07 7.92 0.32
CA GLN A 29 3.13 8.43 -0.56
C GLN A 29 4.50 8.41 0.12
N ASN A 30 4.57 8.69 1.42
CA ASN A 30 5.81 8.64 2.19
C ASN A 30 6.30 7.20 2.40
N ALA A 31 5.38 6.27 2.68
CA ALA A 31 5.69 4.83 2.73
C ALA A 31 6.23 4.34 1.37
N TRP A 32 5.63 4.78 0.27
CA TRP A 32 6.11 4.46 -1.07
C TRP A 32 7.54 4.95 -1.32
N LYS A 33 7.85 6.22 -1.01
CA LYS A 33 9.21 6.77 -1.17
C LYS A 33 10.26 5.97 -0.40
N ALA A 34 9.91 5.57 0.83
CA ALA A 34 10.79 4.74 1.67
C ALA A 34 11.00 3.35 1.06
N LEU A 35 9.93 2.68 0.64
CA LEU A 35 10.01 1.40 -0.05
C LEU A 35 10.83 1.49 -1.35
N ALA A 36 10.62 2.52 -2.17
CA ALA A 36 11.36 2.74 -3.42
C ALA A 36 12.87 2.90 -3.18
N ALA A 37 13.27 3.52 -2.06
CA ALA A 37 14.67 3.57 -1.65
C ALA A 37 15.22 2.17 -1.33
N THR A 38 14.50 1.41 -0.50
CA THR A 38 14.89 0.03 -0.16
C THR A 38 14.91 -0.91 -1.37
N ILE A 39 14.01 -0.74 -2.34
CA ILE A 39 14.03 -1.50 -3.59
C ILE A 39 15.31 -1.20 -4.38
N ARG A 40 15.78 0.05 -4.42
CA ARG A 40 17.05 0.41 -5.08
C ARG A 40 18.23 -0.30 -4.42
N GLU A 41 18.26 -0.36 -3.09
CA GLU A 41 19.27 -1.11 -2.34
C GLU A 41 19.19 -2.61 -2.66
N PHE A 42 17.98 -3.18 -2.68
CA PHE A 42 17.74 -4.58 -3.03
C PHE A 42 18.18 -4.93 -4.46
N VAL A 43 17.98 -4.02 -5.41
CA VAL A 43 18.47 -4.19 -6.78
C VAL A 43 20.00 -4.27 -6.82
N LEU A 44 20.70 -3.41 -6.07
CA LEU A 44 22.16 -3.46 -5.97
C LEU A 44 22.64 -4.75 -5.29
N PHE A 45 21.97 -5.15 -4.21
CA PHE A 45 22.22 -6.42 -3.54
C PHE A 45 22.06 -7.63 -4.49
N ALA A 46 20.98 -7.67 -5.27
CA ALA A 46 20.74 -8.73 -6.24
C ALA A 46 21.77 -8.73 -7.38
N LYS A 47 22.23 -7.55 -7.85
CA LYS A 47 23.34 -7.44 -8.81
C LYS A 47 24.62 -8.04 -8.24
N GLY A 48 24.94 -7.75 -6.98
CA GLY A 48 26.10 -8.31 -6.28
C GLY A 48 26.09 -9.84 -6.20
N GLN A 49 24.91 -10.46 -6.25
CA GLN A 49 24.73 -11.92 -6.33
C GLN A 49 24.75 -12.49 -7.77
N GLY A 50 25.04 -11.66 -8.78
CA GLY A 50 25.12 -12.09 -10.18
C GLY A 50 23.79 -12.07 -10.94
N CYS A 51 22.75 -11.41 -10.43
CA CYS A 51 21.47 -11.30 -11.14
C CYS A 51 21.55 -10.30 -12.31
N LEU A 52 21.25 -10.76 -13.53
CA LEU A 52 21.33 -9.94 -14.76
C LEU A 52 20.03 -9.16 -15.06
N THR A 53 18.89 -9.54 -14.47
CA THR A 53 17.55 -9.02 -14.81
C THR A 53 16.88 -8.22 -13.68
N VAL A 54 17.69 -7.65 -12.79
CA VAL A 54 17.27 -6.91 -11.58
C VAL A 54 16.41 -5.69 -11.80
N ASN A 55 16.48 -5.03 -12.96
CA ASN A 55 15.77 -3.77 -13.20
C ASN A 55 14.24 -3.95 -13.14
N ARG A 56 13.75 -5.20 -13.23
CA ARG A 56 12.31 -5.52 -13.14
C ARG A 56 11.77 -5.55 -11.72
N TYR A 57 12.61 -5.63 -10.69
CA TYR A 57 12.15 -5.77 -9.30
C TYR A 57 11.30 -4.59 -8.84
N HIS A 58 11.60 -3.38 -9.29
CA HIS A 58 10.82 -2.21 -8.94
C HIS A 58 9.36 -2.33 -9.36
N THR A 59 9.12 -2.60 -10.64
CA THR A 59 7.77 -2.81 -11.17
C THR A 59 7.11 -4.03 -10.57
N HIS A 60 7.83 -5.16 -10.47
CA HIS A 60 7.24 -6.41 -9.95
C HIS A 60 6.79 -6.28 -8.50
N ILE A 61 7.57 -5.64 -7.63
CA ILE A 61 7.20 -5.45 -6.21
C ILE A 61 5.97 -4.54 -6.11
N ILE A 62 5.90 -3.47 -6.90
CA ILE A 62 4.75 -2.56 -6.87
C ILE A 62 3.48 -3.20 -7.38
N VAL A 63 3.57 -3.86 -8.53
CA VAL A 63 2.44 -4.60 -9.11
C VAL A 63 1.99 -5.68 -8.12
N MET A 64 2.92 -6.38 -7.47
CA MET A 64 2.59 -7.38 -6.45
C MET A 64 1.83 -6.77 -5.27
N ILE A 65 2.25 -5.62 -4.73
CA ILE A 65 1.54 -4.96 -3.61
C ILE A 65 0.11 -4.62 -4.04
N TYR A 66 -0.07 -3.96 -5.17
CA TYR A 66 -1.40 -3.54 -5.62
C TYR A 66 -2.30 -4.73 -5.97
N GLN A 67 -1.80 -5.73 -6.68
CA GLN A 67 -2.58 -6.95 -6.99
C GLN A 67 -2.88 -7.78 -5.75
N THR A 68 -2.07 -7.67 -4.71
CA THR A 68 -2.31 -8.35 -3.44
C THR A 68 -3.42 -7.62 -2.68
N LEU A 69 -3.37 -6.30 -2.56
CA LEU A 69 -4.38 -5.53 -1.80
C LEU A 69 -5.72 -5.39 -2.52
N PHE A 70 -5.70 -5.18 -3.84
CA PHE A 70 -6.85 -4.67 -4.57
C PHE A 70 -7.33 -5.64 -5.65
N GLN A 71 -8.64 -5.60 -5.88
CA GLN A 71 -9.29 -6.17 -7.07
C GLN A 71 -9.16 -5.15 -8.20
N LEU A 72 -8.27 -5.43 -9.15
CA LEU A 72 -7.93 -4.51 -10.22
C LEU A 72 -8.62 -4.92 -11.52
N ASP A 73 -9.59 -4.11 -11.96
CA ASP A 73 -10.27 -4.31 -13.26
C ASP A 73 -9.42 -3.77 -14.44
N HIS A 74 -8.49 -2.86 -14.14
CA HIS A 74 -7.65 -2.16 -15.12
C HIS A 74 -6.20 -2.03 -14.63
N PRO A 75 -5.23 -1.76 -15.53
CA PRO A 75 -3.87 -1.43 -15.15
C PRO A 75 -3.81 -0.22 -14.21
N VAL A 76 -2.90 -0.26 -13.25
CA VAL A 76 -2.71 0.80 -12.26
C VAL A 76 -2.17 2.06 -12.93
N SER A 77 -2.84 3.20 -12.72
CA SER A 77 -2.44 4.51 -13.22
C SER A 77 -1.56 5.28 -12.22
N ASP A 78 -0.91 6.35 -12.68
CA ASP A 78 -0.10 7.22 -11.82
C ASP A 78 -0.92 7.90 -10.70
N TYR A 79 -2.23 8.04 -10.90
CA TYR A 79 -3.18 8.66 -9.98
C TYR A 79 -3.94 7.64 -9.12
N PHE A 80 -3.48 6.39 -9.05
CA PHE A 80 -4.21 5.32 -8.37
C PHE A 80 -4.55 5.63 -6.90
N ARG A 81 -3.65 6.28 -6.16
CA ARG A 81 -3.90 6.68 -4.75
C ARG A 81 -5.05 7.67 -4.61
N ASP A 82 -5.35 8.44 -5.65
CA ASP A 82 -6.45 9.41 -5.65
C ASP A 82 -7.82 8.72 -5.75
N SER A 83 -7.86 7.48 -6.25
CA SER A 83 -9.06 6.63 -6.28
C SER A 83 -9.27 5.79 -5.02
N LEU A 84 -8.33 5.81 -4.08
CA LEU A 84 -8.43 5.02 -2.85
C LEU A 84 -9.15 5.80 -1.75
N THR A 85 -9.90 5.10 -0.92
CA THR A 85 -10.48 5.67 0.30
C THR A 85 -9.40 5.94 1.35
N THR A 86 -9.78 6.56 2.48
CA THR A 86 -8.86 6.80 3.60
C THR A 86 -8.31 5.49 4.16
N THR A 87 -9.18 4.50 4.38
CA THR A 87 -8.80 3.16 4.88
C THR A 87 -7.85 2.47 3.91
N GLN A 88 -8.18 2.48 2.62
CA GLN A 88 -7.36 1.85 1.58
C GLN A 88 -5.98 2.51 1.44
N ASN A 89 -5.89 3.83 1.59
CA ASN A 89 -4.60 4.53 1.63
C ASN A 89 -3.76 4.09 2.83
N ASN A 90 -4.38 3.94 4.00
CA ASN A 90 -3.69 3.45 5.19
C ASN A 90 -3.22 1.99 5.03
N ASP A 91 -4.07 1.11 4.51
CA ASP A 91 -3.72 -0.30 4.27
C ASP A 91 -2.57 -0.43 3.26
N LEU A 92 -2.59 0.39 2.20
CA LEU A 92 -1.50 0.48 1.24
C LEU A 92 -0.19 0.90 1.92
N ALA A 93 -0.22 1.93 2.77
CA ALA A 93 0.96 2.38 3.50
C ALA A 93 1.53 1.28 4.42
N VAL A 94 0.65 0.51 5.08
CA VAL A 94 1.05 -0.61 5.94
C VAL A 94 1.68 -1.74 5.11
N ALA A 95 1.06 -2.14 4.00
CA ALA A 95 1.59 -3.18 3.12
C ALA A 95 2.97 -2.80 2.56
N GLU A 96 3.14 -1.54 2.13
CA GLU A 96 4.42 -1.03 1.64
C GLU A 96 5.51 -1.11 2.71
N ARG A 97 5.20 -0.73 3.96
CA ARG A 97 6.13 -0.83 5.11
C ARG A 97 6.46 -2.28 5.46
N ILE A 98 5.49 -3.19 5.37
CA ILE A 98 5.70 -4.63 5.60
C ILE A 98 6.68 -5.19 4.56
N VAL A 99 6.46 -4.87 3.28
CA VAL A 99 7.35 -5.27 2.19
C VAL A 99 8.73 -4.65 2.37
N GLN A 100 8.82 -3.37 2.70
CA GLN A 100 10.08 -2.68 2.96
C GLN A 100 10.90 -3.41 4.03
N ARG A 101 10.29 -3.69 5.19
CA ARG A 101 10.96 -4.43 6.28
C ARG A 101 11.37 -5.83 5.88
N ALA A 102 10.55 -6.53 5.10
CA ALA A 102 10.87 -7.86 4.58
C ALA A 102 12.11 -7.86 3.68
N LEU A 103 12.23 -6.86 2.81
CA LEU A 103 13.40 -6.70 1.96
C LEU A 103 14.65 -6.42 2.79
N GLN A 104 14.57 -5.49 3.75
CA GLN A 104 15.68 -5.15 4.65
C GLN A 104 16.16 -6.37 5.43
N GLU A 105 15.25 -7.07 6.11
CA GLU A 105 15.59 -8.27 6.89
C GLU A 105 16.19 -9.38 6.03
N GLY A 106 15.65 -9.59 4.81
CA GLY A 106 16.20 -10.59 3.91
C GLY A 106 17.63 -10.25 3.44
N MET A 107 17.91 -8.96 3.20
CA MET A 107 19.26 -8.48 2.85
C MET A 107 20.22 -8.56 4.04
N GLU A 108 19.79 -8.17 5.23
CA GLU A 108 20.56 -8.24 6.49
C GLU A 108 20.99 -9.68 6.79
N ASN A 109 20.07 -10.63 6.62
CA ASN A 109 20.33 -12.06 6.75
C ASN A 109 21.07 -12.68 5.56
N ARG A 110 21.49 -11.87 4.58
CA ARG A 110 22.22 -12.28 3.36
C ARG A 110 21.53 -13.42 2.60
N LEU A 111 20.20 -13.45 2.58
CA LEU A 111 19.46 -14.46 1.85
C LEU A 111 19.71 -14.34 0.33
N PRO A 112 19.57 -15.43 -0.43
CA PRO A 112 19.51 -15.32 -1.89
C PRO A 112 18.42 -14.34 -2.31
N HIS A 113 18.69 -13.48 -3.30
CA HIS A 113 17.79 -12.40 -3.69
C HIS A 113 16.36 -12.88 -4.05
N LYS A 114 16.24 -14.07 -4.63
CA LYS A 114 14.93 -14.70 -4.90
C LYS A 114 14.15 -15.00 -3.63
N ASP A 115 14.84 -15.41 -2.57
CA ASP A 115 14.21 -15.71 -1.28
C ASP A 115 13.85 -14.44 -0.51
N VAL A 116 14.65 -13.37 -0.64
CA VAL A 116 14.27 -12.03 -0.15
C VAL A 116 12.98 -11.55 -0.81
N TYR A 117 12.87 -11.68 -2.14
CA TYR A 117 11.65 -11.34 -2.87
C TYR A 117 10.46 -12.20 -2.41
N ARG A 118 10.64 -13.52 -2.27
CA ARG A 118 9.59 -14.43 -1.77
C ARG A 118 9.16 -14.09 -0.35
N LEU A 119 10.08 -13.71 0.53
CA LEU A 119 9.79 -13.28 1.89
C LEU A 119 8.88 -12.03 1.88
N ALA A 120 9.20 -11.04 1.05
CA ALA A 120 8.39 -9.85 0.87
C ALA A 120 6.98 -10.18 0.37
N CYS A 121 6.85 -11.01 -0.68
CA CYS A 121 5.55 -11.46 -1.18
C CYS A 121 4.75 -12.17 -0.08
N ASN A 122 5.35 -13.13 0.61
CA ASN A 122 4.67 -13.90 1.65
C ASN A 122 4.13 -13.00 2.78
N ARG A 123 4.87 -11.96 3.17
CA ARG A 123 4.41 -11.03 4.20
C ARG A 123 3.27 -10.13 3.74
N ALA A 124 3.33 -9.64 2.49
CA ALA A 124 2.23 -8.90 1.89
C ALA A 124 0.94 -9.75 1.82
N PHE A 125 1.07 -11.02 1.37
CA PHE A 125 -0.07 -11.94 1.33
C PHE A 125 -0.65 -12.24 2.71
N LYS A 126 0.20 -12.45 3.73
CA LYS A 126 -0.27 -12.63 5.12
C LYS A 126 -1.05 -11.42 5.61
N PHE A 127 -0.56 -10.21 5.33
CA PHE A 127 -1.27 -8.99 5.70
C PHE A 127 -2.66 -8.95 5.06
N VAL A 128 -2.74 -9.14 3.74
CA VAL A 128 -4.02 -9.16 3.02
C VAL A 128 -4.95 -10.28 3.47
N SER A 129 -4.42 -11.45 3.86
CA SER A 129 -5.25 -12.54 4.38
C SER A 129 -5.98 -12.17 5.69
N MET A 130 -5.49 -11.15 6.41
CA MET A 130 -6.12 -10.66 7.64
C MET A 130 -7.15 -9.56 7.38
N ILE A 131 -6.91 -8.68 6.41
CA ILE A 131 -7.79 -7.52 6.14
C ILE A 131 -8.79 -7.75 5.00
N GLY A 132 -8.55 -8.74 4.14
CA GLY A 132 -9.31 -8.95 2.90
C GLY A 132 -8.79 -8.11 1.73
N LYS A 133 -9.27 -8.42 0.52
CA LYS A 133 -9.03 -7.59 -0.67
C LYS A 133 -10.23 -6.69 -0.94
N THR A 134 -9.98 -5.43 -1.25
CA THR A 134 -11.04 -4.47 -1.61
C THR A 134 -11.00 -4.11 -3.08
N LYS A 135 -12.11 -3.57 -3.60
CA LYS A 135 -12.11 -2.85 -4.86
C LYS A 135 -11.71 -1.39 -4.60
N PRO A 136 -10.79 -0.78 -5.37
CA PRO A 136 -10.43 0.63 -5.20
C PRO A 136 -11.67 1.53 -5.18
N GLY A 137 -11.77 2.40 -4.17
CA GLY A 137 -12.90 3.33 -4.01
C GLY A 137 -14.11 2.75 -3.26
N ASP A 138 -14.20 1.43 -3.12
CA ASP A 138 -15.21 0.78 -2.30
C ASP A 138 -14.63 0.55 -0.90
N ASP A 139 -15.05 1.36 0.08
CA ASP A 139 -14.77 1.05 1.47
C ASP A 139 -15.43 -0.28 1.84
N HIS A 140 -14.79 -1.07 2.72
CA HIS A 140 -15.51 -2.09 3.47
C HIS A 140 -16.62 -1.36 4.22
N VAL A 141 -17.83 -1.35 3.66
CA VAL A 141 -19.01 -0.93 4.39
C VAL A 141 -19.12 -1.94 5.51
N ILE A 142 -18.69 -1.57 6.71
CA ILE A 142 -19.21 -2.19 7.91
C ILE A 142 -20.68 -1.79 7.86
N GLU A 143 -21.52 -2.67 7.32
CA GLU A 143 -22.95 -2.57 7.51
C GLU A 143 -23.15 -2.55 9.02
N ASN A 144 -23.40 -1.36 9.57
CA ASN A 144 -23.97 -1.25 10.90
C ASN A 144 -25.36 -1.87 10.81
N THR A 145 -25.43 -3.17 11.03
CA THR A 145 -26.69 -3.86 11.32
C THR A 145 -27.10 -3.42 12.72
N ALA A 146 -27.98 -2.41 12.78
CA ALA A 146 -28.78 -2.07 13.95
C ALA A 146 -30.21 -1.79 13.49
#